data_AF-A0AAJ3ACV7-F1
#
_entry.id   AF-A0AAJ3ACV7-F1
#
_cell.length_a   1.000
_cell.length_b   1.000
_cell.length_c   1.000
_cell.angle_alpha   90.00
_cell.angle_beta   90.00
_cell.angle_gamma   90.00
#
_symmetry.space_group_name_H-M   'P 1'
#
loop_
_entity.id
_entity.type
_entity.pdbx_description
1 polymer ?
#
loop_
_entity_poly.entity_id
_entity_poly.type
_entity_poly.pdbx_seq_one_letter_code
_entity_poly.pdbx_strand_id
1 'polypeptide(L)'
;MDRLGYFKWVTADPTALNAVDRQIVVRQIVDELQEICDREAGSGGIDRYPALNRLLQTIRASIISIAKADDSCWEGIIDELLQLRTTMVDLRASQGARISH
;
A
#
# COMPACT_ATOMS: atom_id res chain seq x y z
N MET A 1 -18.55 -5.47 0.69
CA MET A 1 -17.42 -5.82 -0.18
C MET A 1 -16.18 -5.71 0.67
N ASP A 2 -15.55 -6.83 0.99
CA ASP A 2 -14.35 -6.95 1.81
C ASP A 2 -13.12 -6.39 1.05
N ARG A 3 -12.14 -5.80 1.76
CA ARG A 3 -10.94 -5.15 1.17
C ARG A 3 -10.24 -6.03 0.13
N LEU A 4 -10.15 -7.33 0.39
CA LEU A 4 -9.60 -8.35 -0.51
C LEU A 4 -10.39 -8.47 -1.83
N GLY A 5 -11.72 -8.39 -1.78
CA GLY A 5 -12.59 -8.41 -2.97
C GLY A 5 -12.47 -7.16 -3.83
N TYR A 6 -12.17 -6.01 -3.22
CA TYR A 6 -11.93 -4.75 -3.94
C TYR A 6 -10.60 -4.77 -4.69
N PHE A 7 -9.50 -5.20 -4.04
CA PHE A 7 -8.20 -5.34 -4.72
C PHE A 7 -8.24 -6.34 -5.87
N LYS A 8 -8.96 -7.44 -5.71
CA LYS A 8 -9.16 -8.43 -6.78
C LYS A 8 -9.86 -7.84 -8.01
N TRP A 9 -10.75 -6.86 -7.82
CA TRP A 9 -11.44 -6.16 -8.92
C TRP A 9 -10.53 -5.14 -9.59
N VAL A 10 -9.73 -4.40 -8.81
CA VAL A 10 -8.71 -3.45 -9.30
C VAL A 10 -7.64 -4.15 -10.15
N THR A 11 -7.22 -5.37 -9.76
CA THR A 11 -6.23 -6.15 -10.51
C THR A 11 -6.76 -6.78 -11.79
N ALA A 12 -8.08 -6.81 -12.01
CA ALA A 12 -8.67 -7.48 -13.17
C ALA A 12 -8.64 -6.60 -14.43
N ASP A 13 -8.80 -5.29 -14.27
CA ASP A 13 -8.59 -4.29 -15.34
C ASP A 13 -8.26 -2.92 -14.72
N PRO A 14 -7.00 -2.67 -14.35
CA PRO A 14 -6.59 -1.42 -13.73
C PRO A 14 -6.74 -0.21 -14.66
N THR A 15 -6.74 -0.41 -15.98
CA THR A 15 -6.86 0.67 -16.97
C THR A 15 -8.29 1.21 -17.10
N ALA A 16 -9.30 0.35 -16.89
CA ALA A 16 -10.71 0.72 -16.94
C ALA A 16 -11.16 1.63 -15.77
N LEU A 17 -10.32 1.82 -14.75
CA LEU A 17 -10.62 2.69 -13.62
C LEU A 17 -10.56 4.17 -14.01
N ASN A 18 -11.61 4.91 -13.68
CA ASN A 18 -11.58 6.37 -13.78
C ASN A 18 -10.66 6.98 -12.70
N ALA A 19 -10.32 8.26 -12.85
CA ALA A 19 -9.42 8.94 -11.94
C ALA A 19 -9.90 8.97 -10.47
N VAL A 20 -11.20 8.90 -10.19
CA VAL A 20 -11.71 8.85 -8.80
C VAL A 20 -11.45 7.47 -8.21
N ASP A 21 -11.75 6.41 -8.95
CA ASP A 21 -11.47 5.04 -8.52
C ASP A 21 -9.97 4.82 -8.32
N ARG A 22 -9.14 5.31 -9.24
CA ARG A 22 -7.67 5.30 -9.10
C ARG A 22 -7.20 5.97 -7.80
N GLN A 23 -7.79 7.10 -7.40
CA GLN A 23 -7.45 7.75 -6.11
C GLN A 23 -7.83 6.87 -4.91
N ILE A 24 -9.00 6.23 -4.95
CA ILE A 24 -9.49 5.37 -3.88
C ILE A 24 -8.55 4.18 -3.71
N VAL A 25 -8.14 3.55 -4.81
CA VAL A 25 -7.17 2.43 -4.81
C VAL A 25 -5.88 2.83 -4.12
N VAL A 26 -5.22 3.90 -4.58
CA VAL A 26 -3.93 4.32 -4.01
C VAL A 26 -4.08 4.64 -2.53
N ARG A 27 -5.15 5.34 -2.14
CA ARG A 27 -5.41 5.65 -0.73
C ARG A 27 -5.54 4.37 0.11
N GLN A 28 -6.31 3.40 -0.35
CA GLN A 28 -6.50 2.14 0.37
C GLN A 28 -5.19 1.36 0.53
N ILE A 29 -4.36 1.28 -0.52
CA ILE A 29 -3.05 0.59 -0.42
C ILE A 29 -2.17 1.30 0.61
N VAL A 30 -2.07 2.62 0.52
CA VAL A 30 -1.22 3.41 1.44
C VAL A 30 -1.72 3.34 2.87
N ASP A 31 -3.04 3.28 3.09
CA ASP A 31 -3.62 3.09 4.42
C ASP A 31 -3.34 1.68 4.98
N GLU A 32 -3.32 0.64 4.15
CA GLU A 32 -2.88 -0.71 4.56
C GLU A 32 -1.39 -0.76 4.90
N LEU A 33 -0.55 -0.13 4.09
CA LEU A 33 0.89 -0.03 4.35
C LEU A 33 1.16 0.68 5.68
N GLN A 34 0.44 1.78 5.94
CA GLN A 34 0.54 2.52 7.20
C GLN A 34 0.08 1.65 8.39
N GLU A 35 -1.03 0.93 8.24
CA GLU A 35 -1.54 0.03 9.29
C GLU A 35 -0.52 -1.07 9.66
N ILE A 36 0.23 -1.58 8.69
CA ILE A 36 1.32 -2.54 8.93
C ILE A 36 2.43 -1.86 9.77
N CYS A 37 2.85 -0.65 9.41
CA CYS A 37 3.85 0.12 10.17
C CYS A 37 3.39 0.41 11.62
N ASP A 38 2.16 0.88 11.79
CA ASP A 38 1.65 1.35 13.08
C ASP A 38 1.45 0.20 14.07
N ARG A 39 1.00 -0.97 13.59
CA ARG A 39 0.85 -2.17 14.42
C ARG A 39 2.18 -2.66 15.00
N GLU A 40 3.30 -2.38 14.36
CA GLU A 40 4.63 -2.71 14.90
C GLU A 40 5.17 -1.66 15.89
N ALA A 41 4.71 -0.40 15.79
CA ALA A 41 5.08 0.66 16.72
C ALA A 41 4.51 0.43 18.14
N GLY A 42 3.44 -0.35 18.27
CA GLY A 42 2.80 -0.72 19.54
C GLY A 42 3.70 -1.48 20.54
N SER A 43 4.85 -2.02 20.11
CA SER A 43 5.85 -2.60 21.02
C SER A 43 7.01 -1.65 21.37
N GLY A 44 6.74 -0.35 21.48
CA GLY A 44 7.66 0.63 22.08
C GLY A 44 8.62 1.35 21.10
N GLY A 45 8.29 1.41 19.81
CA GLY A 45 9.08 2.15 18.83
C GLY A 45 8.21 3.06 17.99
N ILE A 46 7.85 4.23 18.52
CA ILE A 46 7.35 5.34 17.71
C ILE A 46 8.46 5.61 16.70
N ASP A 47 8.21 5.30 15.42
CA ASP A 47 9.13 5.50 14.31
C ASP A 47 10.16 4.39 14.02
N ARG A 48 9.74 3.11 14.06
CA ARG A 48 10.58 1.99 13.54
C ARG A 48 10.94 2.11 12.06
N TYR A 49 10.12 2.80 11.26
CA TYR A 49 10.27 2.88 9.80
C TYR A 49 10.17 4.31 9.26
N PRO A 50 11.08 5.21 9.64
CA PRO A 50 10.98 6.63 9.30
C PRO A 50 11.06 6.89 7.80
N ALA A 51 11.88 6.13 7.08
CA ALA A 51 11.99 6.23 5.62
C ALA A 51 10.70 5.80 4.92
N LEU A 52 10.10 4.70 5.36
CA LEU A 52 8.85 4.19 4.81
C LEU A 52 7.68 5.13 5.14
N ASN A 53 7.59 5.63 6.38
CA ASN A 53 6.59 6.63 6.76
C ASN A 53 6.66 7.87 5.86
N ARG A 54 7.87 8.38 5.59
CA ARG A 54 8.06 9.49 4.65
C ARG A 54 7.59 9.14 3.24
N LEU A 55 7.95 7.95 2.73
CA LEU A 55 7.49 7.48 1.42
C LEU A 55 5.95 7.45 1.33
N LEU A 56 5.29 6.87 2.33
CA LEU A 56 3.82 6.82 2.37
C LEU A 56 3.20 8.22 2.40
N GLN A 57 3.79 9.18 3.13
CA GLN A 57 3.32 10.57 3.12
C GLN A 57 3.53 11.25 1.76
N THR A 58 4.68 11.02 1.10
CA THR A 58 4.92 11.51 -0.26
C THR A 58 3.91 10.95 -1.26
N ILE A 59 3.57 9.66 -1.17
CA ILE A 59 2.55 9.04 -2.01
C ILE A 59 1.18 9.66 -1.70
N ARG A 60 0.80 9.83 -0.43
CA ARG A 60 -0.47 10.49 -0.02
C ARG A 60 -0.61 11.89 -0.63
N ALA A 61 0.45 12.70 -0.56
CA ALA A 61 0.48 14.03 -1.14
C ALA A 61 0.34 14.01 -2.67
N SER A 62 0.74 12.91 -3.31
CA SER A 62 0.77 12.75 -4.76
C SER A 62 -0.44 11.98 -5.33
N ILE A 63 -1.40 11.56 -4.50
CA ILE A 63 -2.54 10.71 -4.91
C ILE A 63 -3.28 11.25 -6.14
N ILE A 64 -3.52 12.57 -6.20
CA ILE A 64 -4.25 13.19 -7.31
C ILE A 64 -3.43 13.09 -8.61
N SER A 65 -2.12 13.29 -8.54
CA SER A 65 -1.23 13.21 -9.69
C SER A 65 -1.08 11.77 -10.17
N ILE A 66 -0.92 10.83 -9.24
CA ILE A 66 -0.84 9.38 -9.54
C ILE A 66 -2.11 8.91 -10.24
N ALA A 67 -3.28 9.30 -9.74
CA ALA A 67 -4.56 8.87 -10.30
C ALA A 67 -4.87 9.47 -11.69
N LYS A 68 -4.13 10.50 -12.11
CA LYS A 68 -4.23 11.13 -13.42
C LYS A 68 -3.10 10.71 -14.36
N ALA A 69 -2.19 9.85 -13.91
CA ALA A 69 -1.15 9.29 -14.75
C ALA A 69 -1.79 8.54 -15.93
N ASP A 70 -1.07 8.51 -17.05
CA ASP A 70 -1.45 7.63 -18.16
C ASP A 70 -1.47 6.16 -17.72
N ASP A 71 -2.12 5.31 -18.51
CA ASP A 71 -2.39 3.93 -18.12
C ASP A 71 -1.11 3.14 -17.86
N SER A 72 -0.05 3.37 -18.63
CA SER A 72 1.24 2.69 -18.45
C SER A 72 1.93 3.07 -17.14
N CYS A 73 1.91 4.37 -16.80
CA CYS A 73 2.48 4.87 -15.56
C CYS A 73 1.63 4.46 -14.35
N TRP A 74 0.30 4.48 -14.50
CA TRP A 74 -0.65 3.99 -13.50
C TRP A 74 -0.41 2.52 -13.16
N GLU A 75 -0.32 1.65 -14.16
CA GLU A 75 -0.07 0.22 -13.97
C GLU A 75 1.25 -0.01 -13.23
N GLY A 76 2.34 0.63 -13.67
CA GLY A 76 3.64 0.51 -13.01
C GLY A 76 3.61 0.93 -11.54
N ILE A 77 2.96 2.05 -11.23
CA ILE A 77 2.84 2.54 -9.84
C ILE A 77 2.03 1.55 -8.99
N ILE A 78 0.92 1.02 -9.51
CA ILE A 78 0.07 0.09 -8.76
C ILE A 78 0.79 -1.24 -8.50
N ASP A 79 1.48 -1.78 -9.50
CA ASP A 79 2.26 -3.01 -9.34
C ASP A 79 3.34 -2.86 -8.26
N GLU A 80 4.09 -1.76 -8.28
CA GLU A 80 5.11 -1.47 -7.26
C GLU A 80 4.51 -1.33 -5.85
N LEU A 81 3.36 -0.64 -5.72
CA LEU A 81 2.68 -0.48 -4.44
C LEU A 81 2.14 -1.80 -3.89
N LEU A 82 1.60 -2.67 -4.76
CA LEU A 82 1.13 -4.00 -4.38
C LEU A 82 2.29 -4.94 -4.03
N GLN A 83 3.42 -4.85 -4.73
CA GLN A 83 4.63 -5.59 -4.42
C GLN A 83 5.21 -5.16 -3.07
N LEU A 84 5.26 -3.86 -2.79
CA LEU A 84 5.69 -3.32 -1.49
C LEU A 84 4.81 -3.86 -0.37
N ARG A 85 3.49 -3.84 -0.56
CA ARG A 85 2.53 -4.38 0.40
C ARG A 85 2.78 -5.86 0.68
N THR A 86 2.92 -6.68 -0.35
CA THR A 86 3.22 -8.12 -0.22
C THR A 86 4.50 -8.32 0.58
N THR A 87 5.57 -7.60 0.22
CA THR A 87 6.86 -7.66 0.91
C THR A 87 6.73 -7.34 2.40
N MET A 88 5.97 -6.30 2.76
CA MET A 88 5.76 -5.93 4.16
C MET A 88 4.93 -6.95 4.94
N VAL A 89 3.90 -7.53 4.32
CA VAL A 89 3.10 -8.61 4.93
C VAL A 89 3.97 -9.84 5.20
N ASP A 90 4.81 -10.23 4.24
CA ASP A 90 5.70 -11.38 4.36
C ASP A 90 6.79 -11.16 5.43
N LEU A 91 7.38 -9.96 5.45
CA LEU A 91 8.33 -9.56 6.50
C LEU A 91 7.68 -9.68 7.89
N ARG A 92 6.45 -9.21 8.06
CA ARG A 92 5.70 -9.33 9.32
C ARG A 92 5.47 -10.80 9.70
N ALA A 93 5.05 -11.64 8.76
CA ALA A 93 4.84 -13.07 9.01
C ALA A 93 6.15 -13.77 9.45
N SER A 94 7.26 -13.41 8.82
CA SER A 94 8.59 -13.96 9.14
C SER A 94 9.12 -13.50 10.51
N GLN A 95 8.82 -12.26 10.92
CA GLN A 95 9.20 -11.74 12.24
C GLN A 95 8.37 -12.38 13.36
N GLY A 96 7.08 -12.60 13.14
CA GLY A 96 6.20 -13.30 14.10
C GLY A 96 6.65 -14.74 14.39
N ALA A 97 7.17 -15.45 13.38
CA ALA A 97 7.68 -16.81 13.54
C ALA A 97 8.98 -16.88 14.38
N ARG A 98 9.81 -15.82 14.39
CA ARG A 98 11.08 -15.79 15.13
C ARG A 98 10.92 -15.58 16.64
N ILE A 99 9.77 -15.12 17.12
CA ILE A 99 9.52 -14.81 18.55
C ILE A 99 8.92 -16.01 19.29
N SER A 100 8.60 -17.10 18.60
CA SER A 100 7.94 -18.29 19.17
C SER A 100 8.87 -19.48 19.38
N HIS A 101 10.20 -19.27 19.43
CA HIS A 101 11.18 -20.36 19.58
C HIS A 101 12.17 -20.11 20.72
#